data_AF-A0A7K0Z3U9-F1
#
_entry.id   AF-A0A7K0Z3U9-F1
#
_cell.length_a   1.000
_cell.length_b   1.000
_cell.length_c   1.000
_cell.angle_alpha   90.00
_cell.angle_beta   90.00
_cell.angle_gamma   90.00
#
_symmetry.space_group_name_H-M   'P 1'
#
loop_
_entity.id
_entity.type
_entity.pdbx_description
1 polymer ?
#
loop_
_entity_poly.entity_id
_entity_poly.type
_entity_poly.pdbx_seq_one_letter_code
_entity_poly.pdbx_strand_id
1 'polypeptide(L)'
;MTIAPEGRKLLRIEARNTETPIERKPEWIKTRANMGPEYTRLRSLVKSEGLHTVCQEAACPNIFECWEDKEATFLIGGERCTRRCDFCNIDTGKPEELDRDEPRRVAESVQSMGLKYATITGVTRDDLDDEGAWLYAETIRKVHELNPGTGVEMLAPDFSGNPVYLN
;
A
#
# COMPACT_ATOMS: atom_id res chain seq x y z
N MET A 1 14.96 -3.20 10.64
CA MET A 1 14.96 -4.50 11.35
C MET A 1 14.22 -5.46 10.45
N THR A 2 14.87 -6.53 9.98
CA THR A 2 14.12 -7.64 9.38
C THR A 2 13.18 -8.16 10.46
N ILE A 3 11.87 -8.11 10.20
CA ILE A 3 10.88 -8.71 11.07
C ILE A 3 11.28 -10.18 11.16
N ALA A 4 11.73 -10.60 12.35
CA ALA A 4 12.05 -12.00 12.57
C ALA A 4 10.79 -12.80 12.20
N PRO A 5 10.92 -13.96 11.53
CA PRO A 5 9.75 -14.78 11.28
C PRO A 5 9.10 -15.04 12.64
N GLU A 6 7.86 -14.61 12.82
CA GLU A 6 7.12 -14.69 14.09
C GLU A 6 6.78 -16.16 14.42
N GLY A 7 7.80 -16.98 14.63
CA GLY A 7 7.69 -18.43 14.80
C GLY A 7 7.45 -19.23 13.51
N ARG A 8 7.24 -18.61 12.35
CA ARG A 8 7.02 -19.34 11.09
C ARG A 8 8.31 -19.96 10.54
N LYS A 9 8.19 -21.15 9.93
CA LYS A 9 9.30 -21.76 9.20
C LYS A 9 9.61 -20.91 7.96
N LEU A 10 10.87 -20.53 7.80
CA LEU A 10 11.34 -19.84 6.60
C LEU A 10 11.25 -20.76 5.38
N LEU A 11 10.87 -20.18 4.25
CA LEU A 11 11.00 -20.82 2.95
C LEU A 11 12.48 -21.05 2.62
N ARG A 12 12.76 -22.00 1.73
CA ARG A 12 14.15 -22.33 1.32
C ARG A 12 14.94 -21.10 0.87
N ILE A 13 14.30 -20.21 0.09
CA ILE A 13 14.95 -19.01 -0.44
C ILE A 13 15.20 -17.99 0.68
N GLU A 14 14.23 -17.76 1.56
CA GLU A 14 14.39 -16.87 2.73
C GLU A 14 15.54 -17.32 3.63
N ALA A 15 15.60 -18.61 3.96
CA ALA A 15 16.67 -19.17 4.78
C ALA A 15 18.04 -18.93 4.13
N ARG A 16 18.17 -19.18 2.83
CA ARG A 16 19.40 -18.89 2.08
C ARG A 16 19.73 -17.40 2.07
N ASN A 17 18.75 -16.53 1.89
CA ASN A 17 18.98 -15.09 1.88
C ASN A 17 19.49 -14.59 3.25
N THR A 18 19.03 -15.18 4.36
CA THR A 18 19.53 -14.84 5.71
C THR A 18 20.99 -15.23 5.97
N GLU A 19 21.58 -16.11 5.15
CA GLU A 19 23.01 -16.42 5.21
C GLU A 19 23.87 -15.25 4.74
N THR A 20 23.31 -14.32 3.95
CA THR A 20 23.98 -13.09 3.54
C THR A 20 23.72 -12.01 4.59
N PRO A 21 24.77 -11.44 5.23
CA PRO A 21 24.58 -10.39 6.22
C PRO A 21 24.05 -9.11 5.56
N ILE A 22 23.20 -8.38 6.29
CA ILE A 22 22.65 -7.10 5.82
C ILE A 22 23.79 -6.15 5.47
N GLU A 23 23.76 -5.62 4.24
CA GLU A 23 24.77 -4.70 3.77
C GLU A 23 24.64 -3.35 4.47
N ARG A 24 25.80 -2.76 4.80
CA ARG A 24 25.85 -1.39 5.28
C ARG A 24 25.37 -0.46 4.17
N LYS A 25 24.33 0.32 4.44
CA LYS A 25 23.86 1.32 3.50
C LYS A 25 24.95 2.37 3.25
N PRO A 26 25.21 2.75 1.99
CA PRO A 26 26.20 3.77 1.67
C PRO A 26 25.79 5.15 2.20
N GLU A 27 26.76 6.04 2.38
CA GLU A 27 26.57 7.31 3.09
C GLU A 27 25.62 8.31 2.41
N TRP A 28 25.32 8.11 1.12
CA TRP A 28 24.36 8.92 0.38
C TRP A 28 22.91 8.48 0.57
N ILE A 29 22.64 7.28 1.10
CA ILE A 29 21.28 6.83 1.45
C ILE A 29 20.98 7.29 2.87
N LYS A 30 20.30 8.44 2.99
CA LYS A 30 19.90 9.05 4.26
C LYS A 30 18.46 9.53 4.18
N THR A 31 17.68 9.24 5.21
CA THR A 31 16.31 9.76 5.36
C THR A 31 16.35 11.10 6.07
N ARG A 32 15.64 12.10 5.55
CA ARG A 32 15.32 13.33 6.27
C ARG A 32 13.99 13.09 7.00
N ALA A 33 14.05 12.74 8.27
CA ALA A 33 12.85 12.57 9.08
C ALA A 33 12.37 13.93 9.60
N ASN A 34 11.30 14.45 9.02
CA ASN A 34 10.56 15.58 9.56
C ASN A 34 9.17 15.09 10.01
N MET A 35 8.88 15.16 11.30
CA MET A 35 7.57 14.81 11.84
C MET A 35 6.72 16.07 11.97
N GLY A 36 6.40 16.66 10.83
CA GLY A 36 5.62 17.89 10.76
C GLY A 36 4.14 17.69 11.13
N PRO A 37 3.38 18.79 11.15
CA PRO A 37 1.96 18.76 11.46
C PRO A 37 1.17 17.93 10.43
N GLU A 38 1.54 17.99 9.15
CA GLU A 38 0.85 17.24 8.10
C GLU A 38 1.12 15.74 8.23
N TYR A 39 2.37 15.31 8.43
CA TYR A 39 2.66 13.90 8.74
C TYR A 39 1.83 13.36 9.92
N THR A 40 1.75 14.11 11.02
CA THR A 40 1.02 13.68 12.23
C THR A 40 -0.49 13.59 11.98
N ARG A 41 -1.02 14.54 11.21
CA ARG A 41 -2.42 14.56 10.78
C ARG A 41 -2.74 13.36 9.90
N LEU A 42 -1.94 13.11 8.85
CA LEU A 42 -2.13 11.97 7.94
C LEU A 42 -2.07 10.64 8.70
N ARG A 43 -1.10 10.47 9.61
CA ARG A 43 -0.97 9.28 10.44
C ARG A 43 -2.22 8.98 11.27
N SER A 44 -2.79 10.03 11.84
CA SER A 44 -3.98 9.91 12.70
C SER A 44 -5.21 9.54 11.88
N LEU A 45 -5.34 10.11 10.68
CA LEU A 45 -6.45 9.85 9.78
C LEU A 45 -6.44 8.43 9.21
N VAL A 46 -5.29 7.96 8.69
CA VAL A 46 -5.17 6.60 8.16
C VAL A 46 -5.58 5.57 9.22
N LYS A 47 -5.18 5.81 10.48
CA LYS A 47 -5.58 4.97 11.61
C LYS A 47 -7.07 5.08 11.95
N SER A 48 -7.69 6.26 11.89
CA SER A 48 -9.10 6.43 12.25
C SER A 48 -10.04 5.82 11.21
N GLU A 49 -9.66 5.86 9.94
CA GLU A 49 -10.45 5.34 8.82
C GLU A 49 -10.25 3.84 8.56
N GLY A 50 -9.38 3.19 9.35
CA GLY A 50 -9.06 1.77 9.21
C GLY A 50 -8.47 1.45 7.84
N LEU A 51 -7.60 2.32 7.33
CA LEU A 51 -6.96 2.18 6.03
C LEU A 51 -5.51 1.73 6.16
N HIS A 52 -4.99 1.14 5.09
CA HIS A 52 -3.58 0.79 4.95
C HIS A 52 -2.90 1.67 3.90
N THR A 53 -1.62 1.97 4.09
CA THR A 53 -0.81 2.68 3.11
C THR A 53 0.46 1.90 2.82
N VAL A 54 0.89 1.86 1.56
CA VAL A 54 2.20 1.28 1.22
C VAL A 54 3.33 2.05 1.90
N CYS A 55 3.13 3.35 2.14
CA CYS A 55 4.07 4.17 2.90
C CYS A 55 4.43 3.53 4.26
N GLN A 56 3.45 2.94 4.94
CA GLN A 56 3.61 2.28 6.23
C GLN A 56 3.98 0.80 6.07
N GLU A 57 3.20 0.03 5.31
CA GLU A 57 3.34 -1.43 5.23
C GLU A 57 4.65 -1.87 4.56
N ALA A 58 5.11 -1.11 3.55
CA ALA A 58 6.40 -1.36 2.90
C ALA A 58 7.59 -0.69 3.62
N ALA A 59 7.36 -0.04 4.77
CA ALA A 59 8.37 0.70 5.53
C ALA A 59 9.15 1.72 4.68
N CYS A 60 8.43 2.54 3.90
CA CYS A 60 9.03 3.46 2.95
C CYS A 60 9.85 4.55 3.67
N PRO A 61 11.14 4.76 3.32
CA PRO A 61 11.97 5.79 3.97
C PRO A 61 11.51 7.22 3.66
N ASN A 62 10.66 7.42 2.65
CA ASN A 62 10.20 8.73 2.20
C ASN A 62 8.88 9.18 2.84
N ILE A 63 8.31 8.38 3.76
CA ILE A 63 7.00 8.67 4.37
C ILE A 63 6.92 10.08 4.98
N PHE A 64 8.01 10.58 5.57
CA PHE A 64 8.06 11.90 6.18
C PHE A 64 8.04 13.05 5.15
N GLU A 65 8.57 12.82 3.96
CA GLU A 65 8.60 13.81 2.88
C GLU A 65 7.25 13.83 2.16
N CYS A 66 6.81 12.67 1.65
CA CYS A 66 5.57 12.57 0.88
C CYS A 66 4.35 13.04 1.68
N TRP A 67 4.25 12.66 2.95
CA TRP A 67 3.08 13.03 3.76
C TRP A 67 3.08 14.51 4.14
N GLU A 68 4.24 15.13 4.26
CA GLU A 68 4.32 16.58 4.50
C GLU A 68 3.88 17.37 3.25
N ASP A 69 4.20 16.86 2.05
CA ASP A 69 3.79 17.43 0.77
C ASP A 69 2.36 17.09 0.33
N LYS A 70 1.59 16.39 1.17
CA LYS A 70 0.22 15.93 0.90
C LYS A 70 0.13 14.98 -0.29
N GLU A 71 1.04 14.00 -0.30
CA GLU A 71 1.02 12.85 -1.19
C GLU A 71 0.97 11.57 -0.35
N ALA A 72 0.09 10.65 -0.74
CA ALA A 72 -0.04 9.36 -0.07
C ALA A 72 -0.36 8.24 -1.07
N THR A 73 0.12 7.05 -0.75
CA THR A 73 -0.15 5.84 -1.51
C THR A 73 -0.99 4.88 -0.66
N PHE A 74 -2.26 4.72 -1.04
CA PHE A 74 -3.20 3.82 -0.37
C PHE A 74 -2.94 2.38 -0.82
N LEU A 75 -3.02 1.44 0.13
CA LEU A 75 -2.97 0.00 -0.12
C LEU A 75 -4.38 -0.57 0.09
N ILE A 76 -5.08 -0.87 -0.99
CA ILE A 76 -6.44 -1.44 -0.95
C ILE A 76 -6.41 -2.97 -0.98
N GLY A 77 -7.51 -3.59 -0.57
CA GLY A 77 -7.67 -5.05 -0.55
C GLY A 77 -7.12 -5.70 0.72
N GLY A 78 -6.79 -4.88 1.74
CA GLY A 78 -6.25 -5.30 3.03
C GLY A 78 -4.71 -5.31 3.10
N GLU A 79 -4.19 -5.85 4.21
CA GLU A 79 -2.74 -5.90 4.50
C GLU A 79 -2.07 -7.22 4.09
N ARG A 80 -2.85 -8.23 3.67
CA ARG A 80 -2.34 -9.57 3.31
C ARG A 80 -2.43 -9.82 1.83
N CYS A 81 -1.29 -10.10 1.23
CA CYS A 81 -1.13 -10.41 -0.18
C CYS A 81 -1.22 -11.92 -0.44
N THR A 82 -1.91 -12.33 -1.51
CA THR A 82 -1.96 -13.73 -1.95
C THR A 82 -0.63 -14.19 -2.56
N ARG A 83 0.20 -13.24 -3.04
CA ARG A 83 1.53 -13.50 -3.62
C ARG A 83 2.65 -13.17 -2.65
N ARG A 84 3.87 -13.59 -3.04
CA ARG A 84 5.09 -13.38 -2.26
C ARG A 84 6.26 -13.01 -3.16
N CYS A 85 6.59 -11.72 -3.17
CA CYS A 85 7.78 -11.20 -3.84
C CYS A 85 8.91 -11.07 -2.83
N ASP A 86 10.11 -11.59 -3.14
CA ASP A 86 11.24 -11.68 -2.21
C ASP A 86 11.76 -10.31 -1.70
N PHE A 87 11.42 -9.23 -2.40
CA PHE A 87 11.75 -7.86 -2.03
C PHE A 87 10.64 -7.15 -1.23
N CYS A 88 9.43 -7.70 -1.22
CA CYS A 88 8.25 -7.04 -0.67
C CYS A 88 8.10 -7.38 0.81
N ASN A 89 7.80 -6.36 1.62
CA ASN A 89 7.63 -6.49 3.06
C ASN A 89 6.15 -6.60 3.49
N ILE A 90 5.21 -6.57 2.54
CA ILE A 90 3.78 -6.80 2.81
C ILE A 90 3.58 -8.28 3.16
N ASP A 91 2.73 -8.55 4.14
CA ASP A 91 2.48 -9.91 4.62
C ASP A 91 1.87 -10.78 3.53
N THR A 92 2.38 -12.02 3.44
CA THR A 92 1.75 -13.05 2.61
C THR A 92 0.78 -13.85 3.46
N GLY A 93 -0.47 -14.00 3.01
CA GLY A 93 -1.45 -14.79 3.75
C GLY A 93 -2.80 -14.87 3.04
N LYS A 94 -3.76 -15.56 3.67
CA LYS A 94 -5.15 -15.53 3.23
C LYS A 94 -5.74 -14.15 3.53
N PRO A 95 -6.21 -13.40 2.52
CA PRO A 95 -6.87 -12.11 2.75
C PRO A 95 -8.18 -12.28 3.54
N GLU A 96 -8.64 -11.18 4.12
CA GLU A 96 -10.00 -11.10 4.66
C GLU A 96 -11.03 -11.00 3.52
N GLU A 97 -12.31 -11.12 3.88
CA GLU A 97 -13.39 -10.91 2.91
C GLU A 97 -13.28 -9.53 2.27
N LEU A 98 -13.67 -9.45 0.99
CA LEU A 98 -13.63 -8.19 0.26
C LEU A 98 -14.52 -7.14 0.92
N ASP A 99 -13.89 -6.07 1.42
CA ASP A 99 -14.62 -4.91 1.90
C ASP A 99 -15.07 -4.04 0.72
N ARG A 100 -16.37 -4.07 0.44
CA ARG A 100 -16.97 -3.28 -0.65
C ARG A 100 -17.15 -1.80 -0.32
N ASP A 101 -16.97 -1.40 0.94
CA ASP A 101 -17.04 -0.01 1.38
C ASP A 101 -15.66 0.68 1.42
N GLU A 102 -14.57 -0.09 1.32
CA GLU A 102 -13.20 0.45 1.26
C GLU A 102 -13.03 1.56 0.19
N PRO A 103 -13.54 1.42 -1.06
CA PRO A 103 -13.51 2.51 -2.05
C PRO A 103 -14.04 3.86 -1.55
N ARG A 104 -15.13 3.86 -0.78
CA ARG A 104 -15.73 5.07 -0.23
C ARG A 104 -14.82 5.69 0.83
N ARG A 105 -14.30 4.88 1.76
CA ARG A 105 -13.41 5.35 2.84
C ARG A 105 -12.08 5.90 2.29
N VAL A 106 -11.54 5.31 1.23
CA VAL A 106 -10.37 5.87 0.52
C VAL A 106 -10.71 7.24 -0.06
N ALA A 107 -11.84 7.38 -0.76
CA ALA A 107 -12.26 8.67 -1.32
C ALA A 107 -12.45 9.76 -0.25
N GLU A 108 -13.06 9.43 0.88
CA GLU A 108 -13.26 10.34 2.02
C GLU A 108 -11.93 10.72 2.67
N SER A 109 -10.98 9.77 2.75
CA SER A 109 -9.64 10.04 3.25
C SER A 109 -8.89 11.01 2.34
N VAL A 110 -8.92 10.78 1.02
CA VAL A 110 -8.36 11.71 0.02
C VAL A 110 -8.92 13.12 0.22
N GLN A 111 -10.24 13.24 0.45
CA GLN A 111 -10.91 14.51 0.69
C GLN A 111 -10.45 15.18 2.00
N SER A 112 -10.46 14.42 3.10
CA SER A 112 -10.10 14.88 4.44
C SER A 112 -8.62 15.32 4.53
N MET A 113 -7.75 14.65 3.77
CA MET A 113 -6.33 15.00 3.63
C MET A 113 -6.11 16.21 2.71
N GLY A 114 -7.08 16.51 1.84
CA GLY A 114 -6.96 17.55 0.82
C GLY A 114 -5.82 17.26 -0.16
N LEU A 115 -5.67 16.00 -0.57
CA LEU A 115 -4.61 15.60 -1.50
C LEU A 115 -4.87 16.20 -2.89
N LYS A 116 -3.81 16.74 -3.50
CA LYS A 116 -3.84 17.13 -4.92
C LYS A 116 -3.64 15.94 -5.85
N TYR A 117 -2.94 14.92 -5.36
CA TYR A 117 -2.64 13.71 -6.09
C TYR A 117 -2.69 12.52 -5.14
N ALA A 118 -3.41 11.46 -5.53
CA ALA A 118 -3.55 10.24 -4.76
C ALA A 118 -3.06 9.05 -5.57
N THR A 119 -2.11 8.29 -5.03
CA THR A 119 -1.69 7.02 -5.63
C THR A 119 -2.48 5.89 -4.99
N ILE A 120 -3.09 5.04 -5.81
CA ILE A 120 -3.83 3.86 -5.38
C ILE A 120 -3.06 2.63 -5.84
N THR A 121 -2.69 1.80 -4.88
CA THR A 121 -2.18 0.45 -5.13
C THR A 121 -2.88 -0.50 -4.16
N GLY A 122 -2.48 -1.77 -4.16
CA GLY A 122 -3.14 -2.79 -3.38
C GLY A 122 -2.39 -4.10 -3.42
N VAL A 123 -2.86 -5.04 -2.63
CA VAL A 123 -2.34 -6.40 -2.62
C VAL A 123 -2.90 -7.20 -3.79
N THR A 124 -2.22 -8.29 -4.17
CA THR A 124 -2.83 -9.24 -5.12
C THR A 124 -3.96 -9.98 -4.43
N ARG A 125 -5.08 -10.14 -5.14
CA ARG A 125 -6.31 -10.79 -4.65
C ARG A 125 -6.66 -12.00 -5.52
N ASP A 126 -5.71 -12.94 -5.66
CA ASP A 126 -5.93 -14.18 -6.42
C ASP A 126 -7.04 -15.07 -5.81
N ASP A 127 -7.55 -14.72 -4.62
CA ASP A 127 -8.69 -15.35 -3.96
C ASP A 127 -10.06 -14.90 -4.51
N LEU A 128 -10.10 -13.81 -5.28
CA LEU A 128 -11.31 -13.27 -5.90
C LEU A 128 -11.41 -13.69 -7.37
N ASP A 129 -12.64 -13.91 -7.85
CA ASP A 129 -12.90 -14.32 -9.24
C ASP A 129 -12.36 -13.32 -10.28
N ASP A 130 -12.39 -12.01 -9.95
CA ASP A 130 -11.93 -10.92 -10.80
C ASP A 130 -10.53 -10.39 -10.42
N GLU A 131 -9.81 -11.10 -9.54
CA GLU A 131 -8.49 -10.72 -9.04
C GLU A 131 -8.44 -9.33 -8.38
N GLY A 132 -9.60 -8.80 -7.96
CA GLY A 132 -9.75 -7.48 -7.37
C GLY A 132 -9.94 -6.34 -8.37
N ALA A 133 -10.11 -6.61 -9.67
CA ALA A 133 -10.25 -5.58 -10.69
C ALA A 133 -11.38 -4.57 -10.39
N TRP A 134 -12.54 -5.06 -9.92
CA TRP A 134 -13.64 -4.20 -9.47
C TRP A 134 -13.21 -3.24 -8.36
N LEU A 135 -12.43 -3.73 -7.39
CA LEU A 135 -12.02 -2.94 -6.22
C LEU A 135 -11.15 -1.75 -6.63
N TYR A 136 -10.18 -1.96 -7.52
CA TYR A 136 -9.33 -0.89 -8.06
C TYR A 136 -10.16 0.13 -8.83
N ALA A 137 -10.98 -0.33 -9.78
CA ALA A 137 -11.81 0.54 -10.61
C ALA A 137 -12.80 1.37 -9.78
N GLU A 138 -13.46 0.73 -8.81
CA GLU A 138 -14.43 1.37 -7.93
C GLU A 138 -13.77 2.40 -7.01
N THR A 139 -12.57 2.12 -6.50
CA THR A 139 -11.81 3.07 -5.66
C THR A 139 -11.48 4.33 -6.46
N ILE A 140 -10.94 4.19 -7.68
CA ILE A 140 -10.63 5.33 -8.54
C ILE A 140 -11.89 6.14 -8.85
N ARG A 141 -13.00 5.46 -9.17
CA ARG A 141 -14.29 6.09 -9.45
C ARG A 141 -14.78 6.92 -8.26
N LYS A 142 -14.76 6.34 -7.05
CA LYS A 142 -15.19 7.01 -5.82
C LYS A 142 -14.31 8.22 -5.49
N VAL A 143 -13.00 8.11 -5.69
CA VAL A 143 -12.08 9.24 -5.47
C VAL A 143 -12.41 10.39 -6.41
N HIS A 144 -12.59 10.14 -7.70
CA HIS A 144 -12.97 11.20 -8.65
C HIS A 144 -14.36 11.80 -8.38
N GLU A 145 -15.34 10.98 -7.96
CA GLU A 145 -16.69 11.45 -7.61
C GLU A 145 -16.66 12.44 -6.44
N LEU A 146 -15.90 12.13 -5.38
CA LEU A 146 -15.89 12.93 -4.16
C LEU A 146 -14.85 14.08 -4.18
N ASN A 147 -13.82 13.96 -5.02
CA ASN A 147 -12.68 14.87 -5.09
C ASN A 147 -12.48 15.41 -6.52
N PRO A 148 -13.41 16.22 -7.05
CA PRO A 148 -13.28 16.79 -8.39
C PRO A 148 -12.05 17.72 -8.44
N GLY A 149 -10.99 17.28 -9.11
CA GLY A 149 -9.72 18.02 -9.26
C GLY A 149 -8.49 17.34 -8.67
N THR A 150 -8.66 16.25 -7.90
CA THR A 150 -7.53 15.43 -7.45
C THR A 150 -7.10 14.49 -8.57
N GLY A 151 -5.80 14.49 -8.90
CA GLY A 151 -5.23 13.51 -9.82
C GLY A 151 -5.11 12.14 -9.15
N VAL A 152 -5.34 11.07 -9.91
CA VAL A 152 -5.24 9.69 -9.41
C VAL A 152 -4.25 8.91 -10.25
N GLU A 153 -3.28 8.27 -9.60
CA GLU A 153 -2.36 7.32 -10.21
C GLU A 153 -2.65 5.92 -9.68
N MET A 154 -2.66 4.94 -10.58
CA MET A 154 -2.85 3.54 -10.20
C MET A 154 -1.56 2.75 -10.41
N LEU A 155 -1.10 2.09 -9.36
CA LEU A 155 -0.10 1.02 -9.43
C LEU A 155 -0.82 -0.30 -9.18
N ALA A 156 -1.16 -0.99 -10.27
CA ALA A 156 -1.93 -2.23 -10.22
C ALA A 156 -1.05 -3.49 -10.22
N PRO A 157 -1.56 -4.63 -9.72
CA PRO A 157 -1.04 -5.95 -10.07
C PRO A 157 -1.29 -6.24 -11.57
N ASP A 158 -0.79 -7.38 -12.04
CA ASP A 158 -0.95 -7.78 -13.43
C ASP A 158 -2.36 -8.27 -13.80
N PHE A 159 -3.20 -8.58 -12.81
CA PHE A 159 -4.49 -9.29 -12.98
C PHE A 159 -4.34 -10.53 -13.89
N SER A 160 -3.22 -11.25 -13.73
CA SER A 160 -2.80 -12.41 -14.52
C SER A 160 -2.72 -12.14 -16.03
N GLY A 161 -2.64 -10.87 -16.43
CA GLY A 161 -2.65 -10.44 -17.83
C GLY A 161 -4.02 -10.61 -18.51
N ASN A 162 -5.11 -10.77 -17.75
CA ASN A 162 -6.44 -11.00 -18.31
C ASN A 162 -6.99 -9.71 -18.95
N PRO A 163 -7.22 -9.68 -20.28
CA PRO A 163 -7.71 -8.48 -20.96
C PRO A 163 -9.09 -8.01 -20.49
N VAL A 164 -9.92 -8.90 -19.93
CA VAL A 164 -11.24 -8.52 -19.41
C VAL A 164 -11.13 -7.66 -18.15
N TYR A 165 -10.06 -7.85 -17.37
CA TYR A 165 -9.83 -7.11 -16.13
C TYR A 165 -9.02 -5.82 -16.36
N LEU A 166 -8.34 -5.74 -17.50
CA LEU A 166 -7.45 -4.62 -17.86
C LEU A 166 -8.10 -3.54 -18.76
N ASN A 167 -9.20 -3.86 -19.43
CA ASN A 167 -9.93 -2.96 -20.36
C ASN A 167 -11.28 -2.52 -19.78
#